data_AF-A0A7X7IJ37-F1
#
_entry.id   AF-A0A7X7IJ37-F1
#
_cell.length_a   1.000
_cell.length_b   1.000
_cell.length_c   1.000
_cell.angle_alpha   90.00
_cell.angle_beta   90.00
_cell.angle_gamma   90.00
#
_symmetry.space_group_name_H-M   'P 1'
#
loop_
_entity.id
_entity.type
_entity.pdbx_description
1 polymer ?
#
loop_
_entity_poly.entity_id
_entity_poly.type
_entity_poly.pdbx_seq_one_letter_code
_entity_poly.pdbx_strand_id
1 'polypeptide(L)'
;MVMVLLVVTCATEMTSANLITLNPVADGYWKYKSGTTILDNNASGTLRVGREKITTSWYKDRGLFQFDLSGINLSLIESAVLKLTFINKYVQVGDPDLMLYRSDYDSWAESGTTLTGVPASGLATTQLLDRKSGSPLTTNGQTFTWDLLHGTSPYTWETTSPWVPTDDADDQTLSLVLKISNNVTEEDSMTSQRYYNFYSKESATTTYHPVLELTVIPEPTTLSLLILSGLAWIRRR
;
A
#
# COMPACT_ATOMS: atom_id res chain seq x y z
N MET A 1 42.63 -32.52 -37.57
CA MET A 1 41.78 -31.32 -37.52
C MET A 1 40.73 -31.57 -36.45
N VAL A 2 40.95 -31.08 -35.23
CA VAL A 2 40.04 -31.31 -34.10
C VAL A 2 39.09 -30.13 -34.02
N MET A 3 37.82 -30.38 -34.29
CA MET A 3 36.75 -29.40 -34.17
C MET A 3 36.29 -29.39 -32.71
N VAL A 4 36.69 -28.35 -31.98
CA VAL A 4 36.22 -28.12 -30.60
C VAL A 4 34.84 -27.47 -30.70
N LEU A 5 33.81 -28.25 -30.41
CA LEU A 5 32.44 -27.78 -30.27
C LEU A 5 32.33 -27.04 -28.93
N LEU A 6 32.41 -25.71 -28.96
CA LEU A 6 32.15 -24.86 -27.81
C LEU A 6 30.63 -24.82 -27.58
N VAL A 7 30.14 -25.69 -26.69
CA VAL A 7 28.78 -25.59 -26.17
C VAL A 7 28.77 -24.39 -25.22
N VAL A 8 28.33 -23.24 -25.72
CA VAL A 8 27.99 -22.10 -24.86
C VAL A 8 26.67 -22.48 -24.18
N THR A 9 26.75 -23.11 -23.01
CA THR A 9 25.64 -23.12 -22.07
C THR A 9 25.40 -21.67 -21.69
N CYS A 10 24.37 -21.06 -22.28
CA CYS A 10 23.83 -19.80 -21.82
C CYS A 10 23.32 -20.06 -20.40
N ALA A 11 24.17 -19.84 -19.39
CA ALA A 11 23.72 -19.76 -18.03
C ALA A 11 22.84 -18.51 -17.98
N THR A 12 21.53 -18.70 -18.12
CA THR A 12 20.55 -17.74 -17.63
C THR A 12 20.73 -17.70 -16.12
N GLU A 13 21.72 -16.94 -15.65
CA GLU A 13 21.70 -16.43 -14.29
C GLU A 13 20.46 -15.55 -14.22
N MET A 14 19.37 -16.13 -13.70
CA MET A 14 18.24 -15.35 -13.21
C MET A 14 18.81 -14.43 -12.14
N THR A 15 19.16 -13.20 -12.53
CA THR A 15 19.55 -12.16 -11.59
C THR A 15 18.37 -11.94 -10.67
N SER A 16 18.53 -12.29 -9.40
CA SER A 16 17.48 -12.19 -8.40
C SER A 16 17.07 -10.72 -8.28
N ALA A 17 15.80 -10.44 -8.52
CA ALA A 17 15.24 -9.12 -8.29
C ALA A 17 15.47 -8.70 -6.82
N ASN A 18 15.76 -7.42 -6.59
CA ASN A 18 16.10 -6.92 -5.26
C ASN A 18 14.82 -6.55 -4.50
N LEU A 19 14.63 -7.11 -3.31
CA LEU A 19 13.51 -6.78 -2.43
C LEU A 19 13.89 -5.57 -1.56
N ILE A 20 13.11 -4.50 -1.69
CA ILE A 20 13.18 -3.29 -0.88
C ILE A 20 11.94 -3.26 0.01
N THR A 21 12.13 -3.09 1.32
CA THR A 21 11.03 -2.93 2.28
C THR A 21 11.03 -1.50 2.80
N LEU A 22 9.93 -0.79 2.58
CA LEU A 22 9.72 0.57 3.02
C LEU A 22 8.73 0.61 4.18
N ASN A 23 9.09 1.39 5.20
CA ASN A 23 8.16 1.79 6.25
C ASN A 23 7.49 3.11 5.85
N PRO A 24 6.23 3.36 6.26
CA PRO A 24 5.60 4.65 6.02
C PRO A 24 6.37 5.76 6.75
N VAL A 25 6.64 6.86 6.05
CA VAL A 25 7.25 8.08 6.61
C VAL A 25 6.22 8.93 7.35
N ALA A 26 4.97 8.87 6.90
CA ALA A 26 3.82 9.43 7.59
C ALA A 26 2.65 8.47 7.55
N ASP A 27 1.84 8.50 8.60
CA ASP A 27 0.54 7.86 8.65
C ASP A 27 -0.45 8.72 9.45
N GLY A 28 -1.71 8.33 9.41
CA GLY A 28 -2.73 9.06 10.14
C GLY A 28 -4.09 8.45 9.91
N TYR A 29 -5.04 8.84 10.76
CA TYR A 29 -6.42 8.48 10.54
C TYR A 29 -7.31 9.72 10.56
N TRP A 30 -8.25 9.73 9.63
CA TRP A 30 -9.02 10.91 9.30
C TRP A 30 -10.49 10.65 9.55
N LYS A 31 -11.11 11.47 10.41
CA LYS A 31 -12.55 11.37 10.73
C LYS A 31 -13.34 12.38 9.93
N TYR A 32 -14.23 11.88 9.09
CA TYR A 32 -15.14 12.70 8.30
C TYR A 32 -16.57 12.62 8.85
N LYS A 33 -17.15 13.76 9.23
CA LYS A 33 -18.59 13.94 9.48
C LYS A 33 -19.16 14.81 8.36
N SER A 34 -20.40 14.56 7.94
CA SER A 34 -21.06 15.32 6.85
C SER A 34 -20.87 16.84 7.00
N GLY A 35 -19.98 17.42 6.19
CA GLY A 35 -19.65 18.87 6.21
C GLY A 35 -18.69 19.36 7.30
N THR A 36 -18.17 18.50 8.18
CA THR A 36 -17.16 18.89 9.18
C THR A 36 -16.11 17.81 9.31
N THR A 37 -14.86 18.21 9.18
CA THR A 37 -13.75 17.29 9.20
C THR A 37 -12.94 17.51 10.47
N ILE A 38 -12.60 16.43 11.17
CA ILE A 38 -11.74 16.47 12.34
C ILE A 38 -10.53 15.61 12.03
N LEU A 39 -9.37 16.26 12.01
CA LEU A 39 -8.10 15.57 11.93
C LEU A 39 -7.70 15.17 13.35
N ASP A 40 -7.59 13.86 13.60
CA ASP A 40 -7.05 13.35 14.86
C ASP A 40 -5.64 12.82 14.59
N ASN A 41 -4.66 13.71 14.72
CA ASN A 41 -3.24 13.44 14.44
C ASN A 41 -2.54 12.58 15.49
N ASN A 42 -3.24 12.12 16.52
CA ASN A 42 -2.65 11.34 17.61
C ASN A 42 -2.99 9.85 17.49
N ALA A 43 -2.65 9.23 16.36
CA ALA A 43 -2.65 7.77 16.25
C ALA A 43 -1.44 7.19 17.02
N SER A 44 -1.44 7.26 18.35
CA SER A 44 -0.44 6.56 19.16
C SER A 44 -0.69 5.04 19.06
N GLY A 45 -0.13 4.41 18.01
CA GLY A 45 -0.04 2.95 17.87
C GLY A 45 -1.12 2.25 17.05
N THR A 46 -2.24 2.91 16.68
CA THR A 46 -3.31 2.28 15.88
C THR A 46 -4.02 3.24 14.93
N LEU A 47 -4.29 2.80 13.71
CA LEU A 47 -5.11 3.50 12.71
C LEU A 47 -6.50 2.89 12.59
N ARG A 48 -7.54 3.72 12.64
CA ARG A 48 -8.93 3.26 12.52
C ARG A 48 -9.47 3.49 11.11
N VAL A 49 -10.11 2.46 10.55
CA VAL A 49 -10.79 2.53 9.25
C VAL A 49 -12.20 1.96 9.36
N GLY A 50 -13.22 2.78 9.07
CA GLY A 50 -14.60 2.34 9.26
C GLY A 50 -15.62 3.46 9.40
N ARG A 51 -16.71 3.11 10.08
CA ARG A 51 -17.73 4.03 10.56
C ARG A 51 -17.90 3.87 12.06
N GLU A 52 -17.91 4.98 12.77
CA GLU A 52 -18.26 5.01 14.18
C GLU A 52 -19.33 6.05 14.47
N LYS A 53 -20.14 5.77 15.50
CA LYS A 53 -21.06 6.72 16.08
C LYS A 53 -20.44 7.28 17.34
N ILE A 54 -20.19 8.59 17.38
CA ILE A 54 -19.82 9.32 18.60
C ILE A 54 -21.03 10.16 18.97
N THR A 55 -21.58 9.92 20.16
CA THR A 55 -22.83 10.54 20.64
C THR A 55 -23.97 10.40 19.62
N THR A 56 -24.28 11.46 18.88
CA THR A 56 -25.37 11.53 17.89
C THR A 56 -24.89 11.54 16.45
N SER A 57 -23.58 11.59 16.22
CA SER A 57 -23.00 11.83 14.89
C SER A 57 -22.24 10.62 14.38
N TRP A 58 -22.44 10.33 13.09
CA TRP A 58 -21.66 9.32 12.38
C TRP A 58 -20.40 9.93 11.78
N TYR A 59 -19.29 9.25 12.00
CA TYR A 59 -17.98 9.55 11.44
C TYR A 59 -17.57 8.44 10.51
N LYS A 60 -16.92 8.80 9.39
CA LYS A 60 -16.23 7.87 8.49
C LYS A 60 -14.74 8.02 8.76
N ASP A 61 -14.14 6.97 9.30
CA ASP A 61 -12.72 6.91 9.62
C ASP A 61 -11.95 6.32 8.42
N ARG A 62 -10.85 6.95 8.05
CA ARG A 62 -9.99 6.51 6.94
C ARG A 62 -8.55 6.45 7.41
N GLY A 63 -7.82 5.44 7.00
CA GLY A 63 -6.39 5.29 7.26
C GLY A 63 -5.59 5.91 6.12
N LEU A 64 -4.50 6.56 6.45
CA LEU A 64 -3.59 7.24 5.54
C LEU A 64 -2.19 6.68 5.75
N PHE A 65 -1.47 6.45 4.66
CA PHE A 65 -0.07 6.05 4.68
C PHE A 65 0.67 6.81 3.60
N GLN A 66 1.90 7.22 3.88
CA GLN A 66 2.79 7.86 2.93
C GLN A 66 4.12 7.14 2.94
N PHE A 67 4.62 6.79 1.76
CA PHE A 67 5.91 6.14 1.57
C PHE A 67 6.84 7.06 0.79
N ASP A 68 8.08 7.16 1.26
CA ASP A 68 9.16 7.83 0.53
C ASP A 68 9.77 6.83 -0.46
N LEU A 69 9.72 7.18 -1.73
CA LEU A 69 10.27 6.40 -2.84
C LEU A 69 11.61 6.97 -3.32
N SER A 70 12.16 7.98 -2.63
CA SER A 70 13.41 8.61 -3.02
C SER A 70 14.56 7.59 -3.05
N GLY A 71 15.36 7.67 -4.11
CA GLY A 71 16.44 6.71 -4.35
C GLY A 71 16.02 5.37 -4.97
N ILE A 72 14.73 5.17 -5.28
CA ILE A 72 14.25 4.00 -6.02
C ILE A 72 14.05 4.37 -7.48
N ASN A 73 14.58 3.53 -8.38
CA ASN A 73 14.31 3.67 -9.80
C ASN A 73 12.91 3.12 -10.11
N LEU A 74 11.91 4.01 -10.14
CA LEU A 74 10.49 3.65 -10.29
C LEU A 74 10.19 2.91 -11.60
N SER A 75 11.00 3.13 -12.64
CA SER A 75 10.85 2.45 -13.94
C SER A 75 11.24 0.96 -13.92
N LEU A 76 11.92 0.52 -12.86
CA LEU A 76 12.43 -0.84 -12.70
C LEU A 76 11.64 -1.65 -11.66
N ILE A 77 10.59 -1.09 -11.08
CA ILE A 77 9.74 -1.81 -10.13
C ILE A 77 8.95 -2.89 -10.89
N GLU A 78 9.15 -4.14 -10.50
CA GLU A 78 8.50 -5.33 -11.07
C GLU A 78 7.28 -5.77 -10.25
N SER A 79 7.30 -5.57 -8.93
CA SER A 79 6.17 -5.84 -8.06
C SER A 79 6.10 -4.83 -6.93
N ALA A 80 4.89 -4.47 -6.50
CA ALA A 80 4.67 -3.64 -5.31
C ALA A 80 3.55 -4.22 -4.45
N VAL A 81 3.88 -4.58 -3.21
CA VAL A 81 2.96 -5.24 -2.27
C VAL A 81 2.85 -4.43 -0.99
N LEU A 82 1.68 -3.83 -0.73
CA LEU A 82 1.37 -3.25 0.56
C LEU A 82 0.93 -4.35 1.53
N LYS A 83 1.50 -4.37 2.72
CA LYS A 83 1.09 -5.26 3.81
C LYS A 83 0.60 -4.43 4.99
N LEU A 84 -0.64 -4.68 5.40
CA LEU A 84 -1.21 -4.09 6.61
C LEU A 84 -1.67 -5.20 7.55
N THR A 85 -1.22 -5.13 8.79
CA THR A 85 -1.65 -6.08 9.82
C THR A 85 -2.81 -5.50 10.62
N PHE A 86 -3.86 -6.30 10.69
CA PHE A 86 -5.05 -6.04 11.47
C PHE A 86 -4.82 -6.35 12.96
N ILE A 87 -5.24 -5.44 13.83
CA ILE A 87 -5.19 -5.62 15.28
C ILE A 87 -6.51 -6.23 15.75
N ASN A 88 -7.58 -5.45 15.65
CA ASN A 88 -8.87 -5.87 16.12
C ASN A 88 -9.97 -5.12 15.38
N LYS A 89 -11.14 -5.75 15.34
CA LYS A 89 -12.34 -5.15 14.79
C LYS A 89 -13.27 -4.81 15.92
N TYR A 90 -14.07 -3.79 15.69
CA TYR A 90 -15.26 -3.56 16.49
C TYR A 90 -16.46 -3.71 15.58
N VAL A 91 -17.19 -4.83 15.72
CA VAL A 91 -18.45 -5.09 15.02
C VAL A 91 -19.33 -6.03 15.84
N GLN A 92 -20.62 -5.66 16.00
CA GLN A 92 -21.71 -6.56 16.41
C GLN A 92 -22.51 -7.16 15.22
N VAL A 93 -22.46 -6.61 14.00
CA VAL A 93 -23.02 -7.23 12.77
C VAL A 93 -22.30 -6.74 11.50
N GLY A 94 -21.84 -7.66 10.63
CA GLY A 94 -21.37 -7.41 9.24
C GLY A 94 -19.93 -6.89 9.10
N ASP A 95 -19.11 -7.57 8.30
CA ASP A 95 -17.72 -7.18 8.04
C ASP A 95 -17.66 -6.14 6.89
N PRO A 96 -17.18 -4.91 7.14
CA PRO A 96 -17.13 -3.91 6.10
C PRO A 96 -16.06 -4.25 5.05
N ASP A 97 -16.38 -4.01 3.79
CA ASP A 97 -15.40 -4.11 2.69
C ASP A 97 -14.38 -3.00 2.78
N LEU A 98 -13.11 -3.33 2.58
CA LEU A 98 -12.00 -2.39 2.55
C LEU A 98 -11.65 -2.03 1.11
N MET A 99 -11.41 -0.75 0.87
CA MET A 99 -10.98 -0.20 -0.41
C MET A 99 -9.68 0.59 -0.21
N LEU A 100 -8.70 0.31 -1.05
CA LEU A 100 -7.40 0.96 -1.07
C LEU A 100 -7.32 1.90 -2.27
N TYR A 101 -7.01 3.16 -2.02
CA TYR A 101 -6.83 4.18 -3.05
C TYR A 101 -5.40 4.69 -3.03
N ARG A 102 -4.90 5.07 -4.20
CA ARG A 102 -3.82 6.05 -4.33
C ARG A 102 -4.41 7.45 -4.17
N SER A 103 -3.64 8.38 -3.63
CA SER A 103 -3.98 9.80 -3.67
C SER A 103 -3.04 10.51 -4.63
N ASP A 104 -3.54 11.47 -5.41
CA ASP A 104 -2.71 12.38 -6.21
C ASP A 104 -2.21 13.58 -5.37
N TYR A 105 -2.64 13.66 -4.11
CA TYR A 105 -2.18 14.64 -3.14
C TYR A 105 -1.14 14.02 -2.22
N ASP A 106 0.13 14.20 -2.56
CA ASP A 106 1.29 13.64 -1.85
C ASP A 106 2.00 14.63 -0.92
N SER A 107 1.56 15.88 -0.89
CA SER A 107 2.16 16.97 -0.12
C SER A 107 1.65 17.11 1.32
N TRP A 108 1.02 16.07 1.88
CA TRP A 108 0.47 16.10 3.23
C TRP A 108 1.51 15.70 4.29
N ALA A 109 1.28 16.13 5.52
CA ALA A 109 2.07 15.75 6.69
C ALA A 109 1.17 15.41 7.89
N GLU A 110 1.68 14.62 8.83
CA GLU A 110 0.94 14.25 10.05
C GLU A 110 0.63 15.43 10.96
N SER A 111 1.36 16.54 10.82
CA SER A 111 1.13 17.75 11.58
C SER A 111 0.97 18.94 10.64
N GLY A 112 0.11 19.89 11.02
CA GLY A 112 -0.09 21.13 10.27
C GLY A 112 -0.94 21.02 8.99
N THR A 113 -1.31 19.82 8.54
CA THR A 113 -2.18 19.65 7.36
C THR A 113 -3.59 20.17 7.64
N THR A 114 -4.04 21.11 6.81
CA THR A 114 -5.43 21.60 6.84
C THR A 114 -6.36 20.61 6.15
N LEU A 115 -7.67 20.73 6.39
CA LEU A 115 -8.69 19.79 5.89
C LEU A 115 -8.70 19.62 4.36
N THR A 116 -8.24 20.62 3.61
CA THR A 116 -8.14 20.63 2.14
C THR A 116 -6.82 20.04 1.63
N GLY A 117 -5.85 19.80 2.50
CA GLY A 117 -4.55 19.21 2.14
C GLY A 117 -4.46 17.71 2.45
N VAL A 118 -5.54 17.07 2.90
CA VAL A 118 -5.53 15.64 3.26
C VAL A 118 -5.84 14.80 2.00
N PRO A 119 -5.05 13.75 1.71
CA PRO A 119 -5.22 12.84 0.57
C PRO A 119 -6.58 12.13 0.50
N ALA A 120 -7.32 12.12 1.61
CA ALA A 120 -8.65 11.54 1.67
C ALA A 120 -9.75 12.39 1.00
N SER A 121 -9.50 13.68 0.73
CA SER A 121 -10.48 14.53 0.06
C SER A 121 -10.43 14.32 -1.47
N GLY A 122 -11.57 14.11 -2.13
CA GLY A 122 -11.62 14.05 -3.60
C GLY A 122 -11.26 12.71 -4.27
N LEU A 123 -11.14 11.60 -3.52
CA LEU A 123 -10.83 10.27 -4.10
C LEU A 123 -11.81 9.86 -5.21
N ALA A 124 -11.30 9.74 -6.44
CA ALA A 124 -12.01 9.30 -7.62
C ALA A 124 -11.94 7.77 -7.80
N THR A 125 -12.80 7.22 -8.65
CA THR A 125 -12.77 5.78 -8.99
C THR A 125 -11.51 5.39 -9.75
N THR A 126 -10.91 6.30 -10.50
CA THR A 126 -9.62 6.10 -11.20
C THR A 126 -8.44 5.94 -10.24
N GLN A 127 -8.61 6.33 -8.98
CA GLN A 127 -7.61 6.20 -7.93
C GLN A 127 -7.78 4.93 -7.09
N LEU A 128 -8.83 4.15 -7.33
CA LEU A 128 -9.07 2.89 -6.64
C LEU A 128 -8.07 1.83 -7.14
N LEU A 129 -7.14 1.45 -6.26
CA LEU A 129 -6.16 0.40 -6.56
C LEU A 129 -6.79 -0.98 -6.40
N ASP A 130 -7.52 -1.19 -5.30
CA ASP A 130 -8.06 -2.51 -4.99
C ASP A 130 -9.17 -2.50 -3.94
N ARG A 131 -9.90 -3.60 -3.85
CA ARG A 131 -10.94 -3.86 -2.85
C ARG A 131 -10.79 -5.26 -2.28
N LYS A 132 -10.80 -5.36 -0.95
CA LYS A 132 -10.93 -6.63 -0.23
C LYS A 132 -12.36 -6.75 0.30
N SER A 133 -13.11 -7.69 -0.25
CA SER A 133 -14.47 -8.03 0.19
C SER A 133 -14.57 -9.49 0.62
N GLY A 134 -15.44 -9.79 1.58
CA GLY A 134 -15.98 -11.14 1.75
C GLY A 134 -15.12 -12.16 2.52
N SER A 135 -14.00 -11.78 3.11
CA SER A 135 -13.39 -12.57 4.19
C SER A 135 -13.44 -11.76 5.49
N PRO A 136 -14.26 -12.18 6.47
CA PRO A 136 -14.38 -11.47 7.72
C PRO A 136 -13.02 -11.39 8.40
N LEU A 137 -12.69 -10.21 8.90
CA LEU A 137 -11.48 -10.02 9.72
C LEU A 137 -11.71 -10.66 11.08
N THR A 138 -11.36 -11.93 11.24
CA THR A 138 -11.75 -12.70 12.43
C THR A 138 -10.63 -12.82 13.45
N THR A 139 -9.37 -12.70 13.03
CA THR A 139 -8.21 -13.04 13.86
C THR A 139 -7.27 -11.85 14.00
N ASN A 140 -7.02 -11.42 15.24
CA ASN A 140 -5.99 -10.42 15.55
C ASN A 140 -4.63 -10.90 15.03
N GLY A 141 -3.89 -10.02 14.36
CA GLY A 141 -2.59 -10.33 13.75
C GLY A 141 -2.68 -10.83 12.31
N GLN A 142 -3.87 -10.89 11.71
CA GLN A 142 -4.02 -11.22 10.29
C GLN A 142 -3.43 -10.10 9.42
N THR A 143 -2.54 -10.46 8.48
CA THR A 143 -1.96 -9.52 7.51
C THR A 143 -2.70 -9.60 6.18
N PHE A 144 -3.10 -8.45 5.66
CA PHE A 144 -3.56 -8.31 4.28
C PHE A 144 -2.43 -7.90 3.38
N THR A 145 -2.49 -8.41 2.17
CA THR A 145 -1.59 -8.05 1.09
C THR A 145 -2.40 -7.46 -0.07
N TRP A 146 -1.91 -6.34 -0.59
CA TRP A 146 -2.41 -5.68 -1.78
C TRP A 146 -1.31 -5.62 -2.82
N ASP A 147 -1.51 -6.27 -3.96
CA ASP A 147 -0.68 -6.04 -5.15
C ASP A 147 -1.13 -4.72 -5.79
N LEU A 148 -0.25 -3.74 -5.77
CA LEU A 148 -0.53 -2.40 -6.27
C LEU A 148 -0.40 -2.31 -7.79
N LEU A 149 0.42 -3.15 -8.44
CA LEU A 149 0.72 -3.03 -9.88
C LEU A 149 -0.23 -3.82 -10.77
N HIS A 150 -0.83 -4.88 -10.24
CA HIS A 150 -1.76 -5.71 -11.02
C HIS A 150 -3.20 -5.60 -10.52
N GLY A 151 -3.41 -4.97 -9.35
CA GLY A 151 -4.65 -5.07 -8.59
C GLY A 151 -4.89 -6.53 -8.13
N THR A 152 -5.76 -6.74 -7.15
CA THR A 152 -6.11 -8.12 -6.74
C THR A 152 -7.60 -8.45 -6.91
N SER A 153 -8.36 -7.60 -7.60
CA SER A 153 -9.82 -7.70 -7.60
C SER A 153 -10.34 -8.93 -8.37
N PRO A 154 -11.11 -9.82 -7.73
CA PRO A 154 -11.89 -10.85 -8.41
C PRO A 154 -13.20 -10.32 -9.02
N TYR A 155 -13.46 -9.00 -8.97
CA TYR A 155 -14.72 -8.39 -9.43
C TYR A 155 -14.53 -7.54 -10.68
N THR A 156 -15.33 -7.86 -11.70
CA THR A 156 -15.29 -7.30 -13.06
C THR A 156 -16.08 -5.99 -13.25
N TRP A 157 -16.73 -5.46 -12.20
CA TRP A 157 -17.74 -4.39 -12.32
C TRP A 157 -17.34 -3.01 -11.76
N GLU A 158 -16.19 -2.89 -11.08
CA GLU A 158 -15.56 -1.61 -10.73
C GLU A 158 -14.17 -1.59 -11.39
N THR A 159 -13.86 -0.55 -12.15
CA THR A 159 -12.55 -0.39 -12.80
C THR A 159 -11.51 -0.06 -11.73
N THR A 160 -10.77 -1.06 -11.24
CA THR A 160 -9.52 -0.82 -10.52
C THR A 160 -8.50 -0.28 -11.51
N SER A 161 -7.82 0.81 -11.14
CA SER A 161 -6.66 1.28 -11.89
C SER A 161 -5.43 0.83 -11.12
N PRO A 162 -4.59 -0.05 -11.69
CA PRO A 162 -3.33 -0.39 -11.05
C PRO A 162 -2.47 0.86 -10.87
N TRP A 163 -1.61 0.83 -9.85
CA TRP A 163 -0.60 1.85 -9.64
C TRP A 163 0.43 1.79 -10.76
N VAL A 164 0.72 2.95 -11.34
CA VAL A 164 1.78 3.15 -12.32
C VAL A 164 2.90 3.92 -11.61
N PRO A 165 4.02 3.27 -11.20
CA PRO A 165 5.02 3.91 -10.35
C PRO A 165 5.65 5.17 -10.93
N THR A 166 5.73 5.27 -12.26
CA THR A 166 6.28 6.44 -12.93
C THR A 166 5.42 7.69 -12.80
N ASP A 167 4.16 7.56 -12.38
CA ASP A 167 3.30 8.72 -12.13
C ASP A 167 3.76 9.52 -10.90
N ASP A 168 4.49 8.90 -9.97
CA ASP A 168 5.06 9.52 -8.77
C ASP A 168 6.56 9.85 -8.96
N ALA A 169 7.03 9.96 -10.20
CA ALA A 169 8.45 10.22 -10.49
C ALA A 169 8.88 11.65 -10.12
N ASP A 170 7.95 12.61 -10.13
CA ASP A 170 8.23 14.02 -9.91
C ASP A 170 8.37 14.37 -8.41
N ASP A 171 7.60 13.71 -7.54
CA ASP A 171 7.58 13.95 -6.09
C ASP A 171 8.13 12.78 -5.27
N GLN A 172 8.36 11.62 -5.90
CA GLN A 172 8.94 10.42 -5.29
C GLN A 172 8.22 9.99 -4.02
N THR A 173 6.90 10.17 -3.98
CA THR A 173 6.09 9.95 -2.80
C THR A 173 4.86 9.16 -3.20
N LEU A 174 4.50 8.14 -2.41
CA LEU A 174 3.26 7.40 -2.60
C LEU A 174 2.34 7.56 -1.39
N SER A 175 1.21 8.25 -1.57
CA SER A 175 0.15 8.34 -0.57
C SER A 175 -0.98 7.37 -0.85
N LEU A 176 -1.30 6.57 0.16
CA LEU A 176 -2.36 5.57 0.12
C LEU A 176 -3.46 5.91 1.13
N VAL A 177 -4.71 5.71 0.72
CA VAL A 177 -5.89 5.90 1.55
C VAL A 177 -6.67 4.59 1.66
N LEU A 178 -6.77 4.07 2.88
CA LEU A 178 -7.62 2.94 3.21
C LEU A 178 -8.96 3.43 3.75
N LYS A 179 -10.07 3.01 3.14
CA LYS A 179 -11.42 3.35 3.60
C LYS A 179 -12.36 2.16 3.47
N ILE A 180 -13.49 2.20 4.17
CA ILE A 180 -14.55 1.22 3.91
C ILE A 180 -15.38 1.59 2.67
N SER A 181 -15.98 0.59 2.03
CA SER A 181 -16.87 0.80 0.89
C SER A 181 -18.04 1.73 1.20
N ASN A 182 -18.43 2.52 0.21
CA ASN A 182 -19.62 3.38 0.29
C ASN A 182 -20.92 2.57 0.22
N ASN A 183 -20.89 1.32 -0.27
CA ASN A 183 -22.06 0.46 -0.48
C ASN A 183 -22.67 -0.12 0.81
N VAL A 184 -22.18 0.29 1.99
CA VAL A 184 -22.87 0.02 3.25
C VAL A 184 -24.15 0.87 3.28
N THR A 185 -25.30 0.22 3.06
CA THR A 185 -26.63 0.83 3.04
C THR A 185 -26.91 1.55 4.36
N GLU A 186 -27.67 2.65 4.31
CA GLU A 186 -28.06 3.40 5.53
C GLU A 186 -28.86 2.55 6.52
N GLU A 187 -29.50 1.47 6.07
CA GLU A 187 -30.25 0.57 6.93
C GLU A 187 -29.36 -0.29 7.85
N ASP A 188 -28.14 -0.60 7.39
CA ASP A 188 -27.07 -1.21 8.20
C ASP A 188 -26.48 -0.25 9.25
N SER A 189 -26.85 1.04 9.17
CA SER A 189 -26.17 2.16 9.83
C SER A 189 -26.88 2.73 11.05
N MET A 190 -27.94 2.11 11.57
CA MET A 190 -28.69 2.71 12.69
C MET A 190 -28.22 2.32 14.10
N THR A 191 -27.49 1.21 14.27
CA THR A 191 -27.21 0.67 15.63
C THR A 191 -25.78 0.24 15.92
N SER A 192 -24.91 0.05 14.92
CA SER A 192 -23.60 -0.60 15.15
C SER A 192 -22.41 0.20 14.62
N GLN A 193 -21.38 0.35 15.45
CA GLN A 193 -20.05 0.75 15.01
C GLN A 193 -19.45 -0.37 14.15
N ARG A 194 -18.80 -0.01 13.05
CA ARG A 194 -18.15 -0.95 12.13
C ARG A 194 -16.81 -0.41 11.70
N TYR A 195 -15.76 -0.79 12.41
CA TYR A 195 -14.41 -0.36 12.07
C TYR A 195 -13.38 -1.45 12.35
N TYR A 196 -12.27 -1.34 11.61
CA TYR A 196 -11.05 -2.10 11.83
C TYR A 196 -9.98 -1.18 12.39
N ASN A 197 -9.16 -1.71 13.28
CA ASN A 197 -7.92 -1.06 13.69
C ASN A 197 -6.74 -1.81 13.04
N PHE A 198 -5.84 -1.03 12.46
CA PHE A 198 -4.57 -1.47 11.90
C PHE A 198 -3.43 -0.90 12.72
N TYR A 199 -2.26 -1.51 12.65
CA TYR A 199 -1.05 -0.92 13.20
C TYR A 199 -0.67 0.37 12.45
N SER A 200 -0.15 1.34 13.18
CA SER A 200 0.41 2.60 12.67
C SER A 200 1.92 2.47 12.41
N LYS A 201 2.55 3.48 11.82
CA LYS A 201 4.01 3.59 11.69
C LYS A 201 4.71 3.55 13.05
N GLU A 202 4.10 4.15 14.07
CA GLU A 202 4.63 4.21 15.44
C GLU A 202 4.58 2.84 16.17
N SER A 203 3.96 1.83 15.56
CA SER A 203 3.93 0.46 16.09
C SER A 203 5.25 -0.30 15.88
N ALA A 204 6.33 0.41 15.54
CA ALA A 204 7.66 -0.07 15.14
C ALA A 204 8.36 -1.04 16.12
N THR A 205 7.90 -1.17 17.37
CA THR A 205 8.43 -2.12 18.35
C THR A 205 7.77 -3.50 18.33
N THR A 206 6.77 -3.70 17.46
CA THR A 206 6.07 -4.97 17.29
C THR A 206 6.35 -5.55 15.90
N THR A 207 6.31 -6.87 15.76
CA THR A 207 6.44 -7.60 14.49
C THR A 207 5.43 -7.14 13.41
N TYR A 208 4.47 -6.30 13.78
CA TYR A 208 3.35 -5.90 12.96
C TYR A 208 3.33 -4.37 12.79
N HIS A 209 3.69 -3.90 11.59
CA HIS A 209 3.58 -2.51 11.17
C HIS A 209 3.28 -2.46 9.67
N PRO A 210 2.71 -1.35 9.16
CA PRO A 210 2.51 -1.17 7.73
C PRO A 210 3.85 -1.22 6.99
N VAL A 211 3.93 -2.01 5.92
CA VAL A 211 5.11 -2.05 5.05
C VAL A 211 4.71 -2.08 3.58
N LEU A 212 5.53 -1.43 2.75
CA LEU A 212 5.47 -1.54 1.31
C LEU A 212 6.71 -2.32 0.83
N GLU A 213 6.48 -3.46 0.21
CA GLU A 213 7.53 -4.29 -0.38
C GLU A 213 7.59 -4.06 -1.88
N LEU A 214 8.76 -3.67 -2.37
CA LEU A 214 9.04 -3.44 -3.79
C LEU A 214 10.07 -4.44 -4.26
N THR A 215 9.82 -5.06 -5.41
CA THR A 215 10.80 -5.87 -6.11
C THR A 215 11.28 -5.08 -7.30
N VAL A 216 12.60 -4.85 -7.40
CA VAL A 216 13.19 -3.98 -8.44
C VAL A 216 14.19 -4.77 -9.27
N ILE A 217 14.09 -4.62 -10.59
CA ILE A 217 15.03 -5.19 -11.56
C ILE A 217 16.34 -4.41 -11.48
N PRO A 218 17.51 -5.06 -11.35
CA PRO A 218 18.78 -4.36 -11.36
C PRO A 218 19.01 -3.55 -12.64
N GLU A 219 19.67 -2.39 -12.53
CA GLU A 219 20.00 -1.57 -13.69
C GLU A 219 20.90 -2.33 -14.70
N PRO A 220 20.76 -2.08 -16.01
CA PRO A 220 21.57 -2.74 -17.04
C PRO A 220 23.09 -2.54 -16.90
N THR A 221 23.52 -1.47 -16.24
CA THR A 221 24.93 -1.16 -15.96
C THR A 221 25.51 -2.10 -14.90
N THR A 222 24.76 -2.41 -13.84
CA THR A 222 25.09 -3.43 -12.84
C THR A 222 25.16 -4.82 -13.48
N LEU A 223 24.24 -5.13 -14.41
CA LEU A 223 24.26 -6.36 -15.21
C LEU A 223 25.54 -6.46 -16.05
N SER A 224 25.90 -5.37 -16.73
CA SER A 224 27.08 -5.33 -17.61
C SER A 224 28.38 -5.53 -16.82
N LEU A 225 28.48 -4.98 -15.61
CA LEU A 225 29.68 -5.11 -14.75
C LEU A 225 29.86 -6.55 -14.22
N LEU A 226 28.76 -7.23 -13.87
CA LEU A 226 28.75 -8.63 -13.43
C LEU A 226 29.19 -9.57 -14.55
N ILE A 227 28.66 -9.38 -15.76
CA ILE A 227 29.02 -10.18 -16.94
C ILE A 227 30.51 -9.99 -17.28
N LEU A 228 31.01 -8.75 -17.25
CA LEU A 228 32.42 -8.45 -17.57
C LEU A 228 33.40 -9.01 -16.52
N SER A 229 33.03 -9.02 -15.24
CA SER A 229 33.85 -9.61 -14.18
C SER A 229 33.85 -11.15 -14.23
N GLY A 230 32.73 -11.78 -14.58
CA GLY A 230 32.66 -13.22 -14.86
C GLY A 230 33.53 -13.65 -16.04
N LEU A 231 33.49 -12.89 -17.15
CA LEU A 231 34.34 -13.13 -18.32
C LEU A 231 35.84 -12.90 -18.03
N ALA A 232 36.18 -11.94 -17.17
CA ALA A 232 37.57 -11.70 -16.75
C ALA A 232 38.14 -12.87 -15.92
N TRP A 233 37.29 -13.59 -15.19
CA TRP A 233 37.68 -14.78 -14.43
C TRP A 233 37.88 -16.01 -15.33
N ILE A 234 37.04 -16.17 -16.36
CA ILE A 234 37.18 -17.27 -17.34
C ILE A 234 38.47 -17.13 -18.15
N ARG A 235 38.95 -15.91 -18.41
CA ARG A 235 40.20 -15.68 -19.17
C ARG A 235 41.48 -15.96 -18.38
N ARG A 236 41.40 -16.21 -17.06
CA ARG A 236 42.54 -16.50 -16.18
C ARG A 236 42.69 -17.99 -15.81
N ARG A 237 41.86 -18.88 -16.36
CA ARG A 237 42.05 -20.34 -16.30
C ARG A 237 42.45 -20.86 -17.67
#